data_AF-A0A120K8I6-F1
#
_entry.id   AF-A0A120K8I6-F1
#
_cell.length_a   1.000
_cell.length_b   1.000
_cell.length_c   1.000
_cell.angle_alpha   90.00
_cell.angle_beta   90.00
_cell.angle_gamma   90.00
#
_symmetry.space_group_name_H-M   'P 1'
#
loop_
_entity.id
_entity.type
_entity.pdbx_description
1 polymer ?
#
loop_
_entity_poly.entity_id
_entity_poly.type
_entity_poly.pdbx_seq_one_letter_code
_entity_poly.pdbx_strand_id
1 'polypeptide(L)'
;PALKSNWLVIHVSMAVVGYGAAGLASALACLYFASYRAGGKVPWLTDRLPSAPVLDRATYASVRFAFPFLTLLNVTGAVWAYYAWGRYWGWDPKEIWS
;
A
#
# COMPACT_ATOMS: atom_id res chain seq x y z
N PRO A 1 27.92 -2.90 4.86
CA PRO A 1 26.93 -4.00 4.97
C PRO A 1 25.52 -3.51 4.59
N ALA A 2 24.81 -4.22 3.70
CA ALA A 2 23.53 -3.75 3.12
C ALA A 2 22.43 -3.41 4.15
N LEU A 3 22.48 -4.04 5.33
CA LEU A 3 21.56 -3.82 6.44
C LEU A 3 21.93 -2.65 7.37
N LYS A 4 23.11 -2.04 7.19
CA LYS A 4 23.60 -0.89 7.99
C LYS A 4 23.58 0.38 7.15
N SER A 5 22.38 0.82 6.75
CA SER A 5 22.21 2.03 5.93
C SER A 5 20.96 2.81 6.35
N ASN A 6 21.08 4.13 6.49
CA ASN A 6 19.93 5.02 6.75
C ASN A 6 18.91 4.97 5.61
N TRP A 7 19.36 4.67 4.39
CA TRP A 7 18.48 4.50 3.24
C TRP A 7 17.57 3.28 3.35
N LEU A 8 18.01 2.22 4.04
CA LEU A 8 17.14 1.07 4.31
C LEU A 8 15.99 1.48 5.23
N VAL A 9 16.27 2.26 6.27
CA VAL A 9 15.24 2.76 7.20
C VAL A 9 14.22 3.61 6.46
N ILE A 10 14.68 4.58 5.67
CA ILE A 10 13.81 5.44 4.87
C ILE A 10 12.95 4.60 3.92
N HIS A 11 13.55 3.68 3.16
CA HIS A 11 12.84 2.81 2.22
C HIS A 11 11.77 1.96 2.91
N VAL A 12 12.12 1.28 4.00
CA VAL A 12 11.18 0.43 4.75
C VAL A 12 10.06 1.26 5.37
N SER A 13 10.35 2.47 5.88
CA SER A 13 9.29 3.37 6.37
C SER A 13 8.30 3.76 5.28
N MET A 14 8.76 4.10 4.07
CA MET A 14 7.87 4.36 2.93
C MET A 14 7.05 3.12 2.56
N ALA A 15 7.66 1.92 2.63
CA ALA A 15 6.98 0.65 2.36
C ALA A 15 5.83 0.41 3.33
N VAL A 16 6.09 0.54 4.64
CA VAL A 16 5.10 0.30 5.70
C VAL A 16 3.91 1.25 5.54
N VAL A 17 4.16 2.55 5.31
CA VAL A 17 3.10 3.54 5.15
C VAL A 17 2.32 3.32 3.84
N GLY A 18 3.03 3.12 2.73
CA GLY A 18 2.42 2.94 1.41
C GLY A 18 1.58 1.66 1.33
N TYR A 19 2.17 0.51 1.66
CA TYR A 19 1.45 -0.77 1.64
C TYR A 19 0.37 -0.85 2.71
N GLY A 20 0.58 -0.26 3.89
CA GLY A 20 -0.44 -0.19 4.94
C GLY A 20 -1.68 0.57 4.47
N ALA A 21 -1.49 1.73 3.85
CA ALA A 21 -2.59 2.52 3.30
C ALA A 21 -3.28 1.83 2.11
N ALA A 22 -2.53 1.17 1.23
CA ALA A 22 -3.08 0.38 0.13
C ALA A 22 -3.86 -0.84 0.63
N GLY A 23 -3.36 -1.53 1.66
CA GLY A 23 -4.05 -2.64 2.31
C GLY A 23 -5.37 -2.20 2.95
N LEU A 24 -5.37 -1.04 3.63
CA LEU A 24 -6.60 -0.43 4.15
C LEU A 24 -7.58 -0.09 3.01
N ALA A 25 -7.11 0.50 1.92
CA ALA A 25 -7.95 0.80 0.76
C ALA A 25 -8.59 -0.48 0.18
N SER A 26 -7.82 -1.56 0.05
CA SER A 26 -8.31 -2.85 -0.42
C SER A 26 -9.39 -3.43 0.51
N ALA A 27 -9.17 -3.37 1.82
CA ALA A 27 -10.16 -3.83 2.79
C ALA A 27 -11.47 -3.02 2.72
N LEU A 28 -11.38 -1.69 2.62
CA LEU A 28 -12.54 -0.80 2.46
C LEU A 28 -13.28 -1.06 1.14
N ALA A 29 -12.56 -1.31 0.05
CA ALA A 29 -13.13 -1.67 -1.24
C ALA A 29 -13.89 -3.01 -1.16
N CYS A 30 -13.31 -4.03 -0.52
CA CYS A 30 -13.98 -5.31 -0.28
C CYS A 30 -15.28 -5.13 0.51
N LEU A 31 -15.28 -4.29 1.55
CA LEU A 31 -16.48 -3.96 2.32
C LEU A 31 -17.53 -3.22 1.48
N TYR A 32 -17.11 -2.27 0.66
CA TYR A 32 -17.98 -1.57 -0.28
C TYR A 32 -18.65 -2.56 -1.24
N PHE A 33 -17.88 -3.44 -1.89
CA PHE A 33 -18.42 -4.43 -2.83
C PHE A 33 -19.33 -5.45 -2.16
N ALA A 34 -18.98 -5.92 -0.96
CA ALA A 34 -19.82 -6.83 -0.19
C ALA A 34 -21.16 -6.16 0.17
N SER A 35 -21.13 -4.91 0.62
CA SER A 35 -22.33 -4.13 0.91
C SER A 35 -23.18 -3.88 -0.35
N TYR A 36 -22.54 -3.52 -1.46
CA TYR A 36 -23.19 -3.30 -2.75
C TYR A 36 -23.91 -4.57 -3.25
N ARG A 37 -23.24 -5.73 -3.20
CA ARG A 37 -23.81 -7.01 -3.63
C ARG A 37 -24.93 -7.50 -2.71
N ALA A 38 -24.87 -7.20 -1.42
CA ALA A 38 -25.87 -7.60 -0.44
C ALA A 38 -27.03 -6.60 -0.29
N GLY A 39 -27.10 -5.55 -1.11
CA GLY A 39 -28.13 -4.51 -1.00
C GLY A 39 -28.09 -3.77 0.34
N GLY A 40 -26.90 -3.60 0.92
CA GLY A 40 -26.67 -2.98 2.22
C GLY A 40 -26.83 -3.91 3.43
N LYS A 41 -27.10 -5.22 3.24
CA LYS A 41 -27.32 -6.17 4.33
C LYS A 41 -26.24 -7.25 4.41
N VAL A 42 -25.08 -6.91 4.96
CA VAL A 42 -24.02 -7.91 5.22
C VAL A 42 -24.34 -8.67 6.53
N PRO A 43 -24.64 -9.99 6.49
CA PRO A 43 -25.31 -10.71 7.60
C PRO A 43 -24.64 -10.64 8.99
N TRP A 44 -23.36 -10.28 9.07
CA TRP A 44 -22.57 -10.18 10.31
C TRP A 44 -22.01 -8.78 10.61
N LEU A 45 -22.24 -7.81 9.72
CA LEU A 45 -21.63 -6.48 9.84
C LEU A 45 -22.59 -5.33 9.55
N THR A 46 -23.85 -5.61 9.19
CA THR A 46 -24.83 -4.58 8.78
C THR A 46 -24.92 -3.41 9.75
N ASP A 47 -24.99 -3.67 11.06
CA ASP A 47 -25.15 -2.61 12.08
C ASP A 47 -23.87 -1.82 12.35
N ARG A 48 -22.71 -2.31 11.89
CA ARG A 48 -21.39 -1.66 12.10
C ARG A 48 -20.80 -1.08 10.81
N LEU A 49 -21.37 -1.43 9.66
CA LEU A 49 -20.92 -0.97 8.36
C LEU A 49 -21.34 0.48 8.13
N PRO A 50 -20.39 1.38 7.81
CA PRO A 50 -20.73 2.68 7.26
C PRO A 50 -21.53 2.54 5.97
N SER A 51 -22.23 3.60 5.59
CA SER A 51 -22.97 3.63 4.32
C SER A 51 -22.02 3.49 3.11
N ALA A 52 -22.53 2.96 2.00
CA ALA A 52 -21.73 2.74 0.79
C ALA A 52 -20.99 4.01 0.29
N PRO A 53 -21.60 5.21 0.29
CA PRO A 53 -20.88 6.43 -0.08
C PRO A 53 -19.73 6.80 0.87
N VAL A 54 -19.83 6.44 2.15
CA VAL A 54 -18.75 6.66 3.13
C VAL A 54 -17.59 5.70 2.86
N LEU A 55 -17.89 4.43 2.59
CA LEU A 55 -16.87 3.43 2.23
C LEU A 55 -16.13 3.80 0.94
N ASP A 56 -16.86 4.27 -0.08
CA ASP A 56 -16.28 4.72 -1.34
C ASP A 56 -15.34 5.92 -1.13
N ARG A 57 -15.80 6.96 -0.41
CA ARG A 57 -14.97 8.13 -0.08
C ARG A 57 -13.74 7.75 0.74
N ALA A 58 -13.89 6.85 1.72
CA ALA A 58 -12.78 6.37 2.55
C ALA A 58 -11.76 5.59 1.70
N THR A 59 -12.24 4.70 0.83
CA THR A 59 -11.40 3.96 -0.12
C THR A 59 -10.60 4.92 -1.00
N TYR A 60 -11.26 5.89 -1.61
CA TYR A 60 -10.61 6.90 -2.45
C TYR A 60 -9.55 7.71 -1.67
N ALA A 61 -9.87 8.14 -0.44
CA ALA A 61 -8.94 8.86 0.40
C ALA A 61 -7.70 8.01 0.75
N SER A 62 -7.89 6.73 1.07
CA SER A 62 -6.80 5.80 1.36
C SER A 62 -5.91 5.56 0.13
N VAL A 63 -6.47 5.38 -1.07
CA VAL A 63 -5.69 5.24 -2.31
C VAL A 63 -4.91 6.52 -2.61
N ARG A 64 -5.58 7.68 -2.54
CA ARG A 64 -4.94 8.99 -2.76
C ARG A 64 -3.77 9.21 -1.81
N PHE A 65 -3.89 8.76 -0.57
CA PHE A 65 -2.81 8.81 0.41
C PHE A 65 -1.70 7.80 0.12
N ALA A 66 -2.04 6.55 -0.23
CA ALA A 66 -1.06 5.49 -0.49
C ALA A 66 -0.15 5.80 -1.69
N PHE A 67 -0.72 6.35 -2.77
CA PHE A 67 -0.04 6.57 -4.04
C PHE A 67 1.33 7.32 -3.95
N PRO A 68 1.44 8.49 -3.29
CA PRO A 68 2.73 9.16 -3.15
C PRO A 68 3.74 8.33 -2.36
N PHE A 69 3.33 7.60 -1.32
CA PHE A 69 4.24 6.74 -0.54
C PHE A 69 4.72 5.53 -1.33
N LEU A 70 3.87 4.90 -2.15
CA LEU A 70 4.28 3.83 -3.07
C LEU A 70 5.23 4.35 -4.17
N THR A 71 5.06 5.60 -4.59
CA THR A 71 6.00 6.24 -5.52
C THR A 71 7.35 6.46 -4.85
N LEU A 72 7.35 7.04 -3.63
CA LEU A 72 8.57 7.25 -2.84
C LEU A 72 9.25 5.94 -2.46
N LEU A 73 8.49 4.87 -2.20
CA LEU A 73 8.98 3.52 -1.98
C LEU A 73 9.86 3.06 -3.15
N ASN A 74 9.37 3.19 -4.39
CA ASN A 74 10.12 2.82 -5.59
C ASN A 74 11.41 3.64 -5.72
N VAL A 75 11.32 4.97 -5.58
CA VAL A 75 12.48 5.87 -5.70
C VAL A 75 13.54 5.58 -4.63
N THR A 76 13.12 5.49 -3.36
CA THR A 76 14.02 5.21 -2.23
C THR A 76 14.59 3.80 -2.28
N GLY A 77 13.86 2.84 -2.87
CA GLY A 77 14.34 1.49 -3.13
C GLY A 77 15.52 1.47 -4.11
N ALA A 78 15.41 2.22 -5.21
CA ALA A 78 16.52 2.37 -6.16
C ALA A 78 17.75 3.01 -5.49
N VAL A 79 17.56 4.03 -4.65
CA VAL A 79 18.67 4.65 -3.91
C VAL A 79 19.32 3.66 -2.96
N TRP A 80 18.54 2.93 -2.16
CA TRP A 80 19.08 1.91 -1.26
C TRP A 80 19.83 0.80 -2.02
N ALA A 81 19.31 0.36 -3.18
CA ALA A 81 19.93 -0.64 -4.04
C ALA A 81 21.36 -0.24 -4.44
N TYR A 82 21.58 1.04 -4.77
CA TYR A 82 22.91 1.56 -5.07
C TYR A 82 23.88 1.41 -3.89
N TYR A 83 23.44 1.72 -2.67
CA TYR A 83 24.26 1.54 -1.47
C TYR A 83 24.48 0.07 -1.09
N ALA A 84 23.56 -0.82 -1.44
CA ALA A 84 23.64 -2.24 -1.12
C ALA A 84 24.51 -3.02 -2.13
N TRP A 85 24.39 -2.70 -3.42
CA TRP A 85 24.94 -3.51 -4.52
C TRP A 85 25.78 -2.72 -5.53
N GLY A 86 25.97 -1.42 -5.34
CA GLY A 86 26.75 -0.55 -6.23
C GLY A 86 26.05 -0.16 -7.53
N ARG A 87 24.76 -0.48 -7.68
CA ARG A 87 23.94 -0.18 -8.86
C ARG A 87 22.50 0.11 -8.46
N TYR A 88 21.81 0.97 -9.22
CA TYR A 88 20.41 1.32 -8.97
C TYR A 88 19.43 0.22 -9.39
N TRP A 89 19.80 -0.58 -10.41
CA TRP A 89 18.99 -1.65 -10.98
C TRP A 89 19.88 -2.64 -11.73
N GLY A 90 19.52 -3.92 -11.74
CA GLY A 90 20.31 -5.02 -12.27
C GLY A 90 19.51 -6.12 -12.96
N TRP A 91 18.20 -5.96 -13.14
CA TRP A 91 17.33 -6.94 -13.83
C TRP A 91 17.43 -8.38 -13.26
N ASP A 92 17.80 -8.55 -11.99
CA ASP A 92 17.78 -9.87 -11.39
C ASP A 92 16.37 -10.22 -10.89
N PRO A 93 16.03 -11.51 -10.70
CA PRO A 93 14.66 -11.93 -10.38
C PRO A 93 14.04 -11.21 -9.19
N LYS A 94 14.84 -10.82 -8.18
CA LYS A 94 14.33 -10.11 -7.00
C LYS A 94 13.89 -8.67 -7.35
N GLU A 95 14.49 -8.05 -8.37
CA GLU A 95 14.24 -6.65 -8.73
C GLU A 95 13.06 -6.54 -9.72
N ILE A 96 12.82 -7.53 -10.59
CA ILE A 96 11.75 -7.43 -11.61
C ILE A 96 10.45 -8.16 -11.21
N TRP A 97 10.50 -9.14 -10.28
CA TRP A 97 9.35 -10.02 -9.95
C TRP A 97 8.87 -9.91 -8.48
N SER A 98 9.25 -8.85 -7.77
CA SER A 98 8.67 -8.54 -6.45
C SER A 98 7.37 -7.75 -6.58
#